data_AF-A0A8J2PJQ8-F1
#
_entry.id   AF-A0A8J2PJQ8-F1
#
_cell.length_a   1.000
_cell.length_b   1.000
_cell.length_c   1.000
_cell.angle_alpha   90.00
_cell.angle_beta   90.00
_cell.angle_gamma   90.00
#
_symmetry.space_group_name_H-M   'P 1'
#
loop_
_entity.id
_entity.type
_entity.pdbx_description
1 polymer ?
#
loop_
_entity_poly.entity_id
_entity_poly.type
_entity_poly.pdbx_seq_one_letter_code
_entity_poly.pdbx_strand_id
1 'polypeptide(L)' 'VLLNLANMFSIVEFELDKEIANEVAVAPSCWIKGDHCLWPTFRNPDSIRAAVRKCELPKKTSNWKLWKILRVMKNFDS' A
#
# COMPACT_ATOMS: atom_id res chain seq x y z
N VAL A 1 7.54 21.69 -6.35
CA VAL A 1 7.22 20.27 -6.67
C VAL A 1 5.79 20.02 -6.22
N LEU A 2 4.83 20.12 -7.15
CA LEU A 2 3.44 19.78 -6.88
C LEU A 2 3.37 18.25 -6.81
N LEU A 3 3.35 17.70 -5.60
CA LEU A 3 3.02 16.29 -5.40
C LEU A 3 1.57 16.12 -5.84
N ASN A 4 1.37 15.47 -6.99
CA ASN A 4 0.06 15.18 -7.54
C ASN A 4 -0.66 14.25 -6.55
N LEU A 5 -1.51 14.81 -5.69
CA LEU A 5 -2.27 14.10 -4.65
C LEU A 5 -3.23 13.04 -5.23
N ALA A 6 -3.51 13.17 -6.53
CA ALA A 6 -4.27 12.29 -7.41
C ALA A 6 -3.83 10.80 -7.39
N ASN A 7 -2.63 10.50 -6.87
CA ASN A 7 -2.14 9.13 -6.78
C ASN A 7 -1.68 8.77 -5.36
N MET A 8 -2.21 9.39 -4.30
CA MET A 8 -1.69 9.12 -2.95
C MET A 8 -2.12 7.74 -2.40
N PHE A 9 -3.31 7.25 -2.79
CA PHE A 9 -3.80 5.93 -2.42
C PHE A 9 -4.48 5.22 -3.60
N SER A 10 -4.41 3.89 -3.60
CA SER A 10 -5.11 3.00 -4.52
C SER A 10 -5.96 2.00 -3.76
N ILE A 11 -7.07 1.58 -4.35
CA ILE A 11 -7.83 0.40 -3.87
C ILE A 11 -7.18 -0.84 -4.43
N VAL A 12 -6.77 -1.75 -3.55
CA VAL A 12 -6.14 -3.03 -3.89
C VAL A 12 -6.97 -4.18 -3.36
N GLU A 13 -7.04 -5.25 -4.13
CA GLU A 13 -7.58 -6.54 -3.68
C GLU A 13 -6.40 -7.48 -3.41
N PHE A 14 -6.32 -8.02 -2.20
CA PHE A 14 -5.21 -8.88 -1.79
C PHE A 14 -5.51 -10.36 -2.04
N GLU A 15 -4.48 -11.13 -2.36
CA GLU A 15 -4.55 -12.59 -2.37
C GLU A 15 -4.31 -13.10 -0.94
N LEU A 16 -5.33 -13.71 -0.32
CA LEU A 16 -5.25 -14.29 1.02
C LEU A 16 -5.36 -15.81 0.92
N ASP A 17 -4.30 -16.53 1.29
CA ASP A 17 -4.28 -18.00 1.50
C ASP A 17 -4.97 -18.85 0.40
N LYS A 18 -4.80 -18.45 -0.88
CA LYS A 18 -5.36 -19.11 -2.08
C LYS A 18 -6.89 -19.03 -2.22
N GLU A 19 -7.57 -18.27 -1.38
CA GLU A 19 -8.94 -17.86 -1.62
C GLU A 19 -8.96 -16.38 -2.03
N ILE A 20 -9.76 -16.05 -3.05
CA ILE A 20 -10.05 -14.66 -3.38
C ILE A 20 -11.00 -14.19 -2.29
N ALA A 21 -10.45 -13.74 -1.16
CA ALA A 21 -11.20 -12.88 -0.27
C ALA A 21 -11.55 -11.65 -1.11
N ASN A 22 -12.83 -11.42 -1.40
CA ASN A 22 -13.33 -10.22 -2.09
C ASN A 22 -13.16 -8.95 -1.22
N GLU A 23 -12.13 -8.93 -0.38
CA GLU A 23 -11.78 -7.89 0.53
C GLU A 23 -10.86 -6.91 -0.19
N VAL A 24 -11.37 -5.68 -0.32
CA VAL A 24 -10.62 -4.56 -0.87
C VAL A 24 -10.06 -3.72 0.27
N ALA A 25 -8.83 -3.26 0.09
CA ALA A 25 -8.14 -2.40 1.04
C ALA A 25 -7.66 -1.12 0.36
N VAL A 26 -7.51 -0.05 1.13
CA VAL A 26 -6.90 1.20 0.67
C VAL A 26 -5.42 1.17 1.03
N ALA A 27 -4.56 1.20 0.02
CA ALA A 27 -3.11 1.18 0.18
C ALA A 27 -2.50 2.49 -0.35
N PRO A 28 -1.43 3.01 0.28
CA PRO A 28 -0.66 4.09 -0.33
C PRO A 28 -0.07 3.64 -1.66
N SER A 29 -0.28 4.40 -2.73
CA SER A 29 0.13 3.95 -4.08
C SER A 29 1.65 3.81 -4.19
N CYS A 30 2.40 4.59 -3.42
CA CYS A 30 3.86 4.49 -3.34
C CYS A 30 4.33 3.15 -2.74
N TRP A 31 3.46 2.39 -2.07
CA TRP A 31 3.78 1.08 -1.51
C TRP A 31 3.44 -0.06 -2.45
N ILE A 32 2.80 0.22 -3.59
CA ILE A 32 2.48 -0.77 -4.61
C ILE A 32 3.65 -0.85 -5.60
N LYS A 33 4.14 -2.07 -5.83
CA LYS A 33 5.23 -2.34 -6.76
C LYS A 33 4.91 -3.59 -7.56
N GLY A 34 4.42 -3.40 -8.78
CA GLY A 34 3.94 -4.48 -9.63
C GLY A 34 2.69 -5.13 -9.04
N ASP A 35 2.74 -6.44 -8.85
CA ASP A 35 1.69 -7.28 -8.26
C ASP A 35 1.83 -7.43 -6.73
N HIS A 36 2.60 -6.57 -6.07
CA HIS A 36 2.81 -6.64 -4.62
C HIS A 36 2.57 -5.28 -3.94
N CYS A 37 1.98 -5.31 -2.75
CA CYS A 37 1.96 -4.20 -1.81
C CYS A 37 2.97 -4.45 -0.70
N LEU A 38 3.79 -3.45 -0.43
CA LEU A 38 4.70 -3.44 0.70
C LEU A 38 3.98 -2.83 1.90
N TRP A 39 3.65 -3.64 2.91
CA TRP A 39 2.92 -3.16 4.08
C TRP A 39 3.81 -3.13 5.33
N PRO A 40 3.84 -2.03 6.09
CA PRO A 40 4.59 -1.99 7.34
C PRO A 40 4.00 -2.97 8.37
N THR A 41 4.87 -3.66 9.11
CA THR A 41 4.45 -4.45 10.28
C THR A 41 4.30 -3.60 11.55
N PHE A 42 4.58 -2.29 11.46
CA PHE A 42 4.39 -1.37 12.57
C PHE A 42 2.95 -1.43 13.06
N ARG A 43 2.77 -1.67 14.36
CA ARG A 43 1.45 -1.64 15.00
C ARG A 43 1.06 -0.24 15.48
N ASN A 44 1.99 0.72 15.43
CA ASN A 44 1.75 2.10 15.87
C ASN A 44 1.15 2.95 14.72
N PRO A 45 -0.09 3.47 14.88
CA PRO A 45 -0.73 4.31 13.87
C PRO A 45 0.03 5.60 13.51
N ASP A 46 0.76 6.21 14.46
CA ASP A 46 1.51 7.44 14.19
C ASP A 46 2.71 7.21 13.27
N SER A 47 3.39 6.08 13.46
CA SER A 47 4.49 5.67 12.59
C SER A 47 3.99 5.37 11.17
N ILE A 48 2.84 4.70 11.05
CA ILE A 48 2.20 4.45 9.75
C ILE A 48 1.85 5.79 9.07
N ARG A 49 1.17 6.70 9.78
CA ARG A 49 0.81 8.03 9.24
C ARG A 49 2.04 8.82 8.79
N ALA A 50 3.12 8.79 9.56
CA ALA A 50 4.37 9.46 9.20
C ALA A 50 5.01 8.85 7.93
N ALA A 51 5.04 7.52 7.82
CA ALA A 51 5.57 6.82 6.65
C ALA A 51 4.75 7.11 5.38
N VAL A 52 3.42 7.09 5.48
CA VAL A 52 2.51 7.45 4.38
C VAL A 52 2.75 8.89 3.92
N ARG A 53 2.78 9.85 4.86
CA ARG A 53 3.03 11.28 4.55
C ARG A 53 4.38 11.52 3.86
N LYS A 54 5.38 10.69 4.15
CA LYS A 54 6.73 10.78 3.57
C LYS A 54 6.88 9.97 2.28
N CYS A 55 5.85 9.24 1.85
CA CYS A 55 5.95 8.23 0.78
C CYS A 55 7.15 7.30 0.99
N GLU A 56 7.39 6.88 2.22
CA GLU A 56 8.60 6.12 2.57
C GLU A 56 8.49 4.70 2.00
N LEU A 57 9.47 4.33 1.17
CA LEU A 57 9.65 2.97 0.68
C LEU A 57 10.43 2.14 1.70
N PRO A 58 10.09 0.85 1.88
CA PRO A 58 10.86 0.00 2.78
C PRO A 58 12.31 -0.13 2.31
N LYS A 59 13.24 0.00 3.27
CA LYS A 59 14.66 -0.31 3.06
C LYS A 59 14.85 -1.83 3.20
N LYS A 60 15.92 -2.39 2.64
CA LYS A 60 16.24 -3.84 2.72
C LYS A 60 16.22 -4.42 4.15
N THR A 61 16.37 -3.57 5.17
CA THR A 61 16.38 -3.95 6.60
C THR A 61 15.02 -3.75 7.30
N SER A 62 13.99 -3.34 6.57
CA SER A 62 12.68 -3.03 7.15
C SER A 62 11.85 -4.30 7.30
N ASN A 63 11.22 -4.49 8.48
CA ASN A 63 10.33 -5.62 8.78
C ASN A 63 9.00 -5.59 8.00
N TRP A 64 8.95 -5.03 6.80
CA TRP A 64 7.71 -4.87 6.05
C TRP A 64 7.32 -6.19 5.42
N LYS A 65 6.02 -6.48 5.41
CA LYS A 65 5.49 -7.69 4.79
C LYS A 65 5.10 -7.38 3.34
N LEU A 66 5.47 -8.27 2.42
CA LEU A 66 4.97 -8.23 1.05
C LEU A 66 3.64 -8.97 1.00
N TRP A 67 2.63 -8.32 0.44
CA TRP A 67 1.32 -8.88 0.18
C TRP A 67 1.09 -8.91 -1.32
N LYS A 68 0.66 -10.04 -1.85
CA LYS A 68 0.34 -10.16 -3.28
C LYS A 68 -1.01 -9.52 -3.56
N ILE A 69 -1.05 -8.69 -4.60
CA ILE A 69 -2.23 -7.98 -5.08
C ILE A 69 -2.77 -8.73 -6.28
N LEU A 70 -4.09 -8.97 -6.32
CA LEU A 70 -4.78 -9.54 -7.46
C LEU A 70 -5.09 -8.49 -8.52
N ARG A 71 -5.59 -7.32 -8.08
CA ARG A 71 -5.87 -6.17 -8.94
C ARG A 71 -5.85 -4.85 -8.18
N VAL A 72 -5.60 -3.78 -8.93
CA VAL A 72 -5.74 -2.38 -8.48
C VAL A 72 -7.01 -1.83 -9.12
N MET A 73 -8.02 -1.47 -8.32
CA MET A 73 -9.37 -1.18 -8.83
C MET A 73 -9.60 0.29 -9.18
N LYS A 74 -8.88 1.24 -8.57
CA LYS A 74 -8.89 2.66 -8.94
C LYS A 74 -7.74 3.41 -8.28
N ASN A 75 -7.16 4.36 -9.00
CA ASN A 75 -6.40 5.46 -8.42
C ASN A 75 -7.39 6.61 -8.20
N PHE A 76 -7.41 7.19 -7.00
CA PHE A 76 -8.31 8.33 -6.72
C PHE A 76 -7.62 9.64 -7.06
N ASP A 77 -8.06 10.24 -8.16
CA ASP A 77 -8.05 11.70 -8.29
C ASP A 77 -9.16 12.24 -7.39
N SER A 78 -8.79 13.13 -6.46
CA SER A 78 -9.65 13.75 -5.44
C SER A 78 -10.94 14.33 -6.00
#